data_AF-A0A9E3V969-F1
#
_entry.id   AF-A0A9E3V969-F1
#
_cell.length_a   1.000
_cell.length_b   1.000
_cell.length_c   1.000
_cell.angle_alpha   90.00
_cell.angle_beta   90.00
_cell.angle_gamma   90.00
#
_symmetry.space_group_name_H-M   'P 1'
#
loop_
_entity.id
_entity.type
_entity.pdbx_description
1 polymer ?
#
loop_
_entity_poly.entity_id
_entity_poly.type
_entity_poly.pdbx_seq_one_letter_code
_entity_poly.pdbx_strand_id
1 'polypeptide(L)'
;MSKHLPALFWAVLLTALLGGCDKAEQPKFKAHQFKEALSASQDLGEACDSFGAGSCLTGTCIHTGARPAVGHFCSIQCEVQDDCPDRWNCIPIMPSAPTKLCVPPTNWVAAKASVATKLAPTKLPGSDPAPTQIGPPDIYKYTDGGL
;
A
#
# COMPACT_ATOMS: atom_id res chain seq x y z
N MET A 1 -23.99 -60.16 -21.73
CA MET A 1 -24.26 -59.21 -22.84
C MET A 1 -23.09 -58.22 -22.91
N SER A 2 -22.03 -58.59 -23.62
CA SER A 2 -20.80 -57.79 -23.76
C SER A 2 -20.91 -56.86 -24.96
N LYS A 3 -20.71 -55.55 -24.74
CA LYS A 3 -20.68 -54.53 -25.79
C LYS A 3 -19.21 -54.22 -26.11
N HIS A 4 -18.73 -54.73 -27.24
CA HIS A 4 -17.46 -54.31 -27.83
C HIS A 4 -17.63 -52.92 -28.45
N LEU A 5 -16.83 -51.94 -27.99
CA LEU A 5 -16.68 -50.66 -28.67
C LEU A 5 -15.50 -50.74 -29.67
N PRO A 6 -15.64 -50.20 -30.90
CA PRO A 6 -14.63 -50.32 -31.95
C PRO A 6 -13.44 -49.37 -31.75
N ALA A 7 -12.24 -49.92 -31.91
CA ALA A 7 -10.93 -49.32 -31.70
C ALA A 7 -10.50 -48.21 -32.68
N LEU A 8 -11.42 -47.62 -33.43
CA LEU A 8 -11.10 -46.63 -34.48
C LEU A 8 -11.18 -45.16 -34.02
N PHE A 9 -11.66 -44.90 -32.81
CA PHE A 9 -11.82 -43.52 -32.31
C PHE A 9 -10.53 -42.87 -31.80
N TRP A 10 -9.44 -43.64 -31.62
CA TRP A 10 -8.18 -43.12 -31.06
C TRP A 10 -7.24 -42.46 -32.09
N ALA A 11 -7.41 -42.72 -33.38
CA ALA A 11 -6.43 -42.28 -34.38
C ALA A 11 -6.57 -40.81 -34.82
N VAL A 12 -7.69 -40.13 -34.50
CA VAL A 12 -7.94 -38.75 -34.95
C VAL A 12 -7.53 -37.70 -33.90
N LEU A 13 -7.25 -38.10 -32.66
CA LEU A 13 -6.91 -37.13 -31.59
C LEU A 13 -5.42 -36.74 -31.53
N LEU A 14 -4.54 -37.37 -32.32
CA LEU A 14 -3.08 -37.17 -32.17
C LEU A 14 -2.47 -36.09 -33.07
N THR A 15 -3.18 -35.58 -34.07
CA THR A 15 -2.61 -34.64 -35.06
C THR A 15 -2.72 -33.15 -34.68
N ALA A 16 -3.33 -32.80 -33.54
CA ALA A 16 -3.49 -31.40 -33.13
C ALA A 16 -2.35 -30.83 -32.26
N LEU A 17 -1.30 -31.60 -31.94
CA LEU A 17 -0.24 -31.19 -31.01
C LEU A 17 1.00 -30.55 -31.66
N LEU A 18 1.03 -30.38 -32.99
CA LEU A 18 2.16 -29.80 -33.73
C LEU A 18 1.90 -28.39 -34.29
N GLY A 19 0.80 -27.75 -33.89
CA GLY A 19 0.52 -26.35 -34.21
C GLY A 19 1.51 -25.43 -33.50
N GLY A 20 2.25 -24.64 -34.26
CA GLY A 20 3.44 -23.92 -33.82
C GLY A 20 3.23 -22.98 -32.64
N CYS A 21 4.25 -22.92 -31.77
CA CYS A 21 4.48 -21.79 -30.90
C CYS A 21 4.89 -20.58 -31.78
N ASP A 22 3.92 -19.92 -32.41
CA ASP A 22 4.10 -18.55 -32.86
C ASP A 22 4.42 -17.71 -31.61
N LYS A 23 5.60 -17.09 -31.62
CA LYS A 23 6.07 -16.19 -30.58
C LYS A 23 5.15 -14.97 -30.54
N ALA A 24 4.06 -15.08 -29.79
CA ALA A 24 3.21 -13.94 -29.46
C ALA A 24 4.08 -12.97 -28.64
N GLU A 25 4.46 -11.86 -29.29
CA GLU A 25 5.15 -10.74 -28.67
C GLU A 25 4.30 -10.29 -27.48
N GLN A 26 4.77 -10.56 -26.26
CA GLN A 26 3.98 -10.27 -25.07
C GLN A 26 3.76 -8.77 -24.99
N PRO A 27 2.51 -8.31 -24.77
CA PRO A 27 2.25 -6.90 -24.56
C PRO A 27 3.11 -6.44 -23.40
N LYS A 28 4.05 -5.53 -23.69
CA LYS A 28 4.89 -4.90 -22.67
C LYS A 28 3.95 -4.25 -21.66
N PHE A 29 3.77 -4.90 -20.51
CA PHE A 29 3.05 -4.33 -19.39
C PHE A 29 3.76 -3.01 -19.06
N LYS A 30 3.06 -1.90 -19.28
CA LYS A 30 3.52 -0.60 -18.79
C LYS A 30 3.62 -0.76 -17.28
N ALA A 31 4.82 -0.58 -16.74
CA ALA A 31 5.02 -0.63 -15.30
C ALA A 31 4.00 0.32 -14.65
N HIS A 32 3.10 -0.24 -13.85
CA HIS A 32 2.18 0.57 -13.06
C HIS A 32 3.05 1.39 -12.12
N GLN A 33 3.15 2.70 -12.37
CA GLN A 33 3.73 3.60 -11.37
C GLN A 33 2.77 3.61 -10.19
N PHE A 34 3.14 2.93 -9.12
CA PHE A 34 2.48 3.10 -7.83
C PHE A 34 2.70 4.55 -7.43
N LYS A 35 1.62 5.33 -7.34
CA LYS A 35 1.69 6.62 -6.64
C LYS A 35 2.21 6.32 -5.25
N GLU A 36 3.25 7.03 -4.81
CA GLU A 36 3.75 6.94 -3.45
C GLU A 36 2.57 6.97 -2.49
N ALA A 37 2.50 5.96 -1.62
CA ALA A 37 1.47 5.91 -0.60
C ALA A 37 1.62 7.17 0.24
N LEU A 38 0.59 8.04 0.24
CA LEU A 38 0.58 9.16 1.16
C LEU A 38 0.77 8.60 2.56
N SER A 39 1.79 9.08 3.26
CA SER A 39 2.05 8.74 4.64
C SER A 39 0.80 8.95 5.48
N ALA A 40 0.50 7.98 6.35
CA ALA A 40 -0.54 8.13 7.36
C ALA A 40 -0.33 9.45 8.12
N SER A 41 -1.38 10.27 8.16
CA SER A 41 -1.32 11.64 8.68
C SER A 41 -2.59 12.07 9.41
N GLN A 42 -3.64 11.24 9.34
CA GLN A 42 -4.93 11.55 9.94
C GLN A 42 -5.02 10.97 11.35
N ASP A 43 -5.41 11.83 12.27
CA ASP A 43 -5.60 11.51 13.68
C ASP A 43 -6.96 10.86 13.94
N LEU A 44 -7.15 10.33 15.15
CA LEU A 44 -8.41 9.75 15.60
C LEU A 44 -9.58 10.74 15.46
N GLY A 45 -10.65 10.32 14.77
CA GLY A 45 -11.80 11.17 14.49
C GLY A 45 -11.64 12.10 13.28
N GLU A 46 -10.51 12.09 12.58
CA GLU A 46 -10.38 12.79 11.30
C GLU A 46 -10.95 11.98 10.14
N ALA A 47 -11.41 12.68 9.10
CA ALA A 47 -12.00 12.07 7.91
C ALA A 47 -10.96 11.33 7.06
N CYS A 48 -11.26 10.08 6.69
CA CYS A 48 -10.39 9.20 5.89
C CYS A 48 -11.01 8.77 4.54
N ASP A 49 -12.01 9.51 4.04
CA ASP A 49 -12.75 9.15 2.81
C ASP A 49 -11.86 9.05 1.55
N SER A 50 -10.73 9.76 1.50
CA SER A 50 -9.90 9.85 0.28
C SER A 50 -8.90 8.71 0.11
N PHE A 51 -8.36 8.18 1.21
CA PHE A 51 -7.24 7.22 1.18
C PHE A 51 -7.48 6.01 2.11
N GLY A 52 -8.65 5.94 2.73
CA GLY A 52 -9.08 4.82 3.56
C GLY A 52 -8.19 4.60 4.78
N ALA A 53 -7.98 3.33 5.13
CA ALA A 53 -7.17 2.95 6.29
C ALA A 53 -5.72 3.46 6.23
N GLY A 54 -5.16 3.61 5.03
CA GLY A 54 -3.77 4.01 4.84
C GLY A 54 -3.47 5.46 5.24
N SER A 55 -4.49 6.33 5.32
CA SER A 55 -4.29 7.70 5.78
C SER A 55 -4.40 7.88 7.29
N CYS A 56 -5.00 6.93 7.99
CA CYS A 56 -5.14 6.97 9.45
C CYS A 56 -3.85 6.53 10.14
N LEU A 57 -3.39 7.29 11.14
CA LEU A 57 -2.26 6.90 11.98
C LEU A 57 -2.52 5.58 12.73
N THR A 58 -3.79 5.31 13.06
CA THR A 58 -4.24 4.06 13.67
C THR A 58 -4.34 2.89 12.69
N GLY A 59 -4.21 3.14 11.38
CA GLY A 59 -4.44 2.15 10.33
C GLY A 59 -5.89 1.66 10.23
N THR A 60 -6.85 2.31 10.90
CA THR A 60 -8.25 1.88 10.93
C THR A 60 -9.16 3.02 10.48
N CYS A 61 -9.85 2.82 9.36
CA CYS A 61 -10.81 3.75 8.79
C CYS A 61 -12.18 3.06 8.73
N ILE A 62 -13.17 3.61 9.45
CA ILE A 62 -14.51 3.03 9.54
C ILE A 62 -15.59 3.96 9.01
N HIS A 63 -16.71 3.36 8.62
CA HIS A 63 -17.88 4.05 8.10
C HIS A 63 -19.07 3.85 9.03
N THR A 64 -19.73 4.94 9.44
CA THR A 64 -20.94 4.89 10.29
C THR A 64 -22.14 5.61 9.68
N GLY A 65 -22.00 6.15 8.47
CA GLY A 65 -23.05 6.88 7.77
C GLY A 65 -24.03 5.97 7.02
N ALA A 66 -25.16 6.55 6.58
CA ALA A 66 -26.10 5.85 5.70
C ALA A 66 -25.66 5.86 4.22
N ARG A 67 -24.70 6.72 3.86
CA ARG A 67 -24.23 6.90 2.48
C ARG A 67 -22.82 6.33 2.33
N PRO A 68 -22.59 5.35 1.46
CA PRO A 68 -21.33 4.58 1.41
C PRO A 68 -20.10 5.39 0.99
N ALA A 69 -20.24 6.64 0.54
CA ALA A 69 -19.14 7.48 0.07
C ALA A 69 -18.74 8.60 1.05
N VAL A 70 -19.43 8.76 2.17
CA VAL A 70 -19.19 9.86 3.13
C VAL A 70 -19.29 9.39 4.57
N GLY A 71 -18.55 10.04 5.46
CA GLY A 71 -18.57 9.70 6.88
C GLY A 71 -17.67 8.51 7.19
N HIS A 72 -16.54 8.42 6.49
CA HIS A 72 -15.41 7.62 6.94
C HIS A 72 -14.54 8.43 7.89
N PHE A 73 -14.12 7.83 8.99
CA PHE A 73 -13.20 8.46 9.93
C PHE A 73 -12.24 7.47 10.55
N CYS A 74 -11.11 7.99 11.00
CA CYS A 74 -10.10 7.21 11.70
C CYS A 74 -10.61 6.81 13.08
N SER A 75 -10.54 5.52 13.39
CA SER A 75 -10.96 4.94 14.66
C SER A 75 -9.81 4.12 15.27
N ILE A 76 -9.97 3.66 16.50
CA ILE A 76 -9.02 2.81 17.22
C ILE A 76 -9.75 1.60 17.81
N GLN A 77 -9.03 0.50 17.97
CA GLN A 77 -9.52 -0.67 18.69
C GLN A 77 -9.62 -0.38 20.19
N CYS A 78 -10.60 -1.00 20.84
CA CYS A 78 -10.86 -0.87 22.26
C CYS A 78 -11.28 -2.22 22.85
N GLU A 79 -11.05 -2.42 24.14
CA GLU A 79 -11.58 -3.55 24.89
C GLU A 79 -12.71 -3.10 25.82
N VAL A 80 -12.54 -1.92 26.42
CA VAL A 80 -13.46 -1.28 27.35
C VAL A 80 -13.80 0.15 26.91
N GLN A 81 -14.82 0.71 27.54
CA GLN A 81 -15.35 2.03 27.23
C GLN A 81 -14.32 3.16 27.46
N ASP A 82 -13.45 3.00 28.45
CA ASP A 82 -12.45 4.00 28.84
C ASP A 82 -11.26 4.10 27.86
N ASP A 83 -11.12 3.14 26.94
CA ASP A 83 -10.11 3.19 25.88
C ASP A 83 -10.48 4.22 24.79
N CYS A 84 -11.74 4.65 24.77
CA CYS A 84 -12.28 5.53 23.75
C CYS A 84 -12.29 7.00 24.20
N PRO A 85 -12.21 7.96 23.24
CA PRO A 85 -12.35 9.38 23.55
C PRO A 85 -13.68 9.71 24.22
N ASP A 86 -13.74 10.87 24.86
CA ASP A 86 -14.96 11.35 25.53
C ASP A 86 -16.20 11.27 24.62
N ARG A 87 -17.24 10.61 25.14
CA ARG A 87 -18.54 10.38 24.50
C ARG A 87 -18.55 9.43 23.30
N TRP A 88 -17.43 8.77 22.99
CA TRP A 88 -17.40 7.66 22.03
C TRP A 88 -17.75 6.36 22.73
N ASN A 89 -18.25 5.36 22.02
CA ASN A 89 -18.60 4.06 22.60
C ASN A 89 -17.70 2.96 22.05
N CYS A 90 -17.27 2.04 22.91
CA CYS A 90 -16.56 0.84 22.47
C CYS A 90 -17.57 -0.23 22.04
N ILE A 91 -17.74 -0.41 20.72
CA ILE A 91 -18.77 -1.32 20.19
C ILE A 91 -18.18 -2.45 19.33
N PRO A 92 -18.72 -3.68 19.42
CA PRO A 92 -18.34 -4.76 18.52
C PRO A 92 -18.82 -4.47 17.10
N ILE A 93 -17.93 -4.62 16.12
CA ILE A 93 -18.25 -4.35 14.70
C ILE A 93 -18.93 -5.55 14.03
N MET A 94 -18.58 -6.75 14.46
CA MET A 94 -19.20 -7.98 13.98
C MET A 94 -19.64 -8.84 15.17
N PRO A 95 -20.84 -9.47 15.13
CA PRO A 95 -21.33 -10.29 16.24
C PRO A 95 -20.41 -11.45 16.62
N SER A 96 -19.67 -11.98 15.64
CA SER A 96 -18.81 -13.16 15.80
C SER A 96 -17.33 -12.82 15.98
N ALA A 97 -16.94 -11.54 15.84
CA ALA A 97 -15.54 -11.14 15.95
C ALA A 97 -15.28 -10.51 17.33
N PRO A 98 -14.12 -10.79 17.94
CA PRO A 98 -13.74 -10.17 19.21
C PRO A 98 -13.38 -8.69 19.06
N THR A 99 -13.22 -8.18 17.83
CA THR A 99 -12.81 -6.80 17.57
C THR A 99 -13.93 -5.81 17.90
N LYS A 100 -13.62 -4.88 18.81
CA LYS A 100 -14.44 -3.70 19.08
C LYS A 100 -13.67 -2.45 18.63
N LEU A 101 -14.41 -1.43 18.23
CA LEU A 101 -13.85 -0.15 17.82
C LEU A 101 -14.55 1.00 18.53
N CYS A 102 -13.83 2.09 18.71
CA CYS A 102 -14.40 3.32 19.21
C CYS A 102 -15.28 3.97 18.13
N VAL A 103 -16.55 4.18 18.45
CA VAL A 103 -17.54 4.77 17.54
C VAL A 103 -18.14 6.03 18.15
N PRO A 104 -18.14 7.16 17.42
CA PRO A 104 -18.67 8.43 17.89
C PRO A 104 -20.21 8.40 17.96
N PRO A 105 -20.83 9.36 18.66
CA PRO A 105 -22.29 9.47 18.72
C PRO A 105 -22.89 9.86 17.35
N THR A 106 -24.18 9.59 17.14
CA THR A 106 -24.88 9.73 15.85
C THR A 106 -24.83 11.13 15.25
N ASN A 107 -24.73 12.18 16.08
CA ASN A 107 -24.67 13.58 15.66
C ASN A 107 -23.23 14.12 15.51
N TRP A 108 -22.23 13.24 15.56
CA TRP A 108 -20.85 13.62 15.41
C TRP A 108 -20.49 13.93 13.95
N VAL A 109 -19.65 14.93 13.77
CA VAL A 109 -19.13 15.35 12.46
C VAL A 109 -17.63 15.14 12.47
N ALA A 110 -17.14 14.36 11.50
CA ALA A 110 -15.71 14.13 11.37
C ALA A 110 -14.96 15.43 11.23
N ALA A 111 -13.91 15.58 12.03
CA ALA A 111 -12.98 16.68 11.84
C ALA A 111 -12.41 16.55 10.43
N LYS A 112 -12.50 17.63 9.64
CA LYS A 112 -11.73 17.67 8.41
C LYS A 112 -10.28 17.62 8.82
N ALA A 113 -9.54 16.66 8.26
CA ALA A 113 -8.09 16.63 8.39
C ALA A 113 -7.58 18.04 8.15
N SER A 114 -7.04 18.67 9.20
CA SER A 114 -6.24 19.86 8.98
C SER A 114 -5.07 19.34 8.19
N VAL A 115 -5.03 19.62 6.88
CA VAL A 115 -3.86 19.33 6.06
C VAL A 115 -2.73 20.06 6.76
N ALA A 116 -1.99 19.32 7.57
CA ALA A 116 -0.77 19.78 8.19
C ALA A 116 0.12 20.00 6.99
N THR A 117 0.04 21.22 6.48
CA THR A 117 0.89 21.74 5.42
C THR A 117 2.24 21.97 6.09
N LYS A 118 2.82 20.90 6.64
CA LYS A 118 4.24 20.76 6.69
C LYS A 118 4.65 20.29 5.31
N LEU A 119 4.39 21.15 4.32
CA LEU A 119 5.38 21.41 3.29
C LEU A 119 6.61 21.87 4.08
N ALA A 120 7.37 20.94 4.63
CA ALA A 120 8.79 21.18 4.75
C ALA A 120 9.18 21.61 3.34
N PRO A 121 9.75 22.80 3.13
CA PRO A 121 10.36 23.08 1.85
C PRO A 121 11.33 21.93 1.64
N THR A 122 11.05 21.08 0.66
CA THR A 122 12.06 20.22 0.10
C THR A 122 13.14 21.20 -0.29
N LYS A 123 14.15 21.32 0.57
CA LYS A 123 15.43 21.84 0.19
C LYS A 123 15.81 20.92 -0.95
N LEU A 124 15.58 21.40 -2.17
CA LEU A 124 16.07 20.77 -3.38
C LEU A 124 17.51 20.40 -3.06
N PRO A 125 17.93 19.15 -3.26
CA PRO A 125 19.34 18.83 -3.12
C PRO A 125 20.10 19.84 -3.97
N GLY A 126 20.98 20.62 -3.33
CA GLY A 126 22.00 21.39 -4.04
C GLY A 126 22.63 20.43 -5.03
N SER A 127 22.79 20.74 -6.32
CA SER A 127 23.81 21.70 -6.75
C SER A 127 24.93 21.83 -5.72
N ASP A 128 25.56 20.70 -5.43
CA ASP A 128 26.91 20.69 -4.86
C ASP A 128 27.78 21.61 -5.72
N PRO A 129 28.40 22.67 -5.16
CA PRO A 129 29.44 23.37 -5.88
C PRO A 129 30.61 22.39 -6.09
N ALA A 130 31.13 22.40 -7.33
CA ALA A 130 32.22 21.57 -7.79
C ALA A 130 33.35 21.41 -6.75
N PRO A 131 33.94 20.21 -6.60
CA PRO A 131 35.09 20.03 -5.72
C PRO A 131 36.25 20.90 -6.21
N THR A 132 36.62 21.87 -5.38
CA THR A 132 37.86 22.63 -5.54
C THR A 132 39.02 21.69 -5.23
N GLN A 133 39.73 21.24 -6.26
CA GLN A 133 41.01 20.56 -6.11
C GLN A 133 42.11 21.60 -5.84
N ILE A 134 42.54 21.71 -4.59
CA ILE A 134 43.82 22.34 -4.24
C ILE A 134 44.61 21.31 -3.43
N GLY A 135 45.57 20.67 -4.08
CA GLY A 135 46.56 19.80 -3.46
C GLY A 135 47.56 19.29 -4.51
N PRO A 136 48.87 19.57 -4.37
CA PRO A 136 49.87 19.10 -5.31
C PRO A 136 50.03 17.56 -5.25
N PRO A 137 50.45 16.91 -6.34
CA PRO A 137 50.62 15.47 -6.38
C PRO A 137 51.84 15.05 -5.54
N ASP A 138 51.60 14.38 -4.42
CA ASP A 138 52.67 13.70 -3.70
C ASP A 138 53.13 12.47 -4.49
N ILE A 139 54.37 12.56 -4.95
CA ILE A 139 55.14 11.57 -5.68
C ILE A 139 55.47 10.42 -4.72
N TYR A 140 54.81 9.27 -4.87
CA TYR A 140 55.25 8.05 -4.19
C TYR A 140 56.54 7.52 -4.85
N LYS A 141 57.65 7.66 -4.12
CA LYS A 141 58.92 6.97 -4.41
C LYS A 141 58.73 5.46 -4.25
N TYR A 142 58.90 4.72 -5.33
CA TYR A 142 59.26 3.30 -5.28
C TYR A 142 60.72 3.19 -4.83
N THR A 143 60.97 2.50 -3.72
CA THR A 143 62.29 1.93 -3.43
C THR A 143 62.17 0.41 -3.44
N ASP A 144 62.70 -0.15 -4.52
CA ASP A 144 63.17 -1.52 -4.68
C ASP A 144 64.23 -1.90 -3.63
N GLY A 145 64.31 -3.21 -3.36
CA GLY A 145 65.42 -3.88 -2.67
C GLY A 145 65.03 -4.36 -1.27
N GLY A 146 64.96 -5.64 -0.96
CA GLY A 146 65.72 -6.77 -1.49
C GLY A 146 66.58 -7.33 -0.35
N LEU A 147 66.24 -8.53 0.12
CA LEU A 147 67.11 -9.64 0.53
C LEU A 147 66.27 -10.79 1.07
#